data_AF-A0A0B8QKH2-F1
#
_entry.id   AF-A0A0B8QKH2-F1
#
_cell.length_a   1.000
_cell.length_b   1.000
_cell.length_c   1.000
_cell.angle_alpha   90.00
_cell.angle_beta   90.00
_cell.angle_gamma   90.00
#
_symmetry.space_group_name_H-M   'P 1'
#
loop_
_entity.id
_entity.type
_entity.pdbx_description
1 polymer ?
#
loop_
_entity_poly.entity_id
_entity_poly.type
_entity_poly.pdbx_seq_one_letter_code
_entity_poly.pdbx_strand_id
1 'polypeptide(L)'
;MKIIGAVYLDSDTETVRKMVLGWYKTRLEEIKPGVSQKDPKTRLQEFLQGRRKPLPSYEVTRIKGEAHNQEFTVMCSVTGIDQPVKGVGTSRRKAEQAAAELALEKLTNV
;
A
#
# COMPACT_ATOMS: atom_id res chain seq x y z
N MET A 1 -31.90 -9.48 10.64
CA MET A 1 -31.67 -9.20 9.22
C MET A 1 -31.27 -10.51 8.53
N LYS A 2 -32.26 -11.28 8.05
CA LYS A 2 -32.09 -12.56 7.37
C LYS A 2 -32.30 -12.32 5.86
N ILE A 3 -31.24 -12.16 5.07
CA ILE A 3 -31.31 -12.18 3.60
C ILE A 3 -30.01 -12.78 3.04
N ILE A 4 -29.71 -14.03 3.40
CA ILE A 4 -28.73 -14.87 2.67
C ILE A 4 -29.36 -16.26 2.51
N GLY A 5 -30.61 -16.28 2.04
CA GLY A 5 -31.42 -17.48 1.88
C GLY A 5 -32.21 -17.52 0.58
N ALA A 6 -31.98 -16.59 -0.34
CA ALA A 6 -32.65 -16.60 -1.63
C ALA A 6 -31.71 -15.96 -2.63
N VAL A 7 -31.66 -16.54 -3.83
CA VAL A 7 -30.88 -16.12 -5.01
C VAL A 7 -29.58 -16.91 -5.17
N TYR A 8 -29.63 -17.80 -6.17
CA TYR A 8 -28.53 -18.38 -6.93
C TYR A 8 -28.02 -19.77 -6.57
N LEU A 9 -28.99 -20.68 -6.41
CA LEU A 9 -28.89 -22.01 -6.98
C LEU A 9 -29.03 -21.90 -8.52
N ASP A 10 -28.22 -22.67 -9.26
CA ASP A 10 -28.39 -23.07 -10.67
C ASP A 10 -27.95 -22.13 -11.82
N SER A 11 -26.75 -22.38 -12.37
CA SER A 11 -26.52 -22.81 -13.77
C SER A 11 -25.12 -22.43 -14.29
N ASP A 12 -24.35 -23.45 -14.66
CA ASP A 12 -23.07 -23.49 -15.42
C ASP A 12 -21.84 -22.71 -14.90
N THR A 13 -21.31 -23.18 -13.76
CA THR A 13 -20.15 -22.60 -13.06
C THR A 13 -18.78 -22.84 -13.70
N GLU A 14 -18.63 -23.73 -14.68
CA GLU A 14 -17.31 -24.14 -15.19
C GLU A 14 -16.71 -23.11 -16.17
N THR A 15 -17.54 -22.49 -17.02
CA THR A 15 -17.06 -21.58 -18.08
C THR A 15 -16.80 -20.16 -17.54
N VAL A 16 -17.66 -19.68 -16.62
CA VAL A 16 -17.47 -18.38 -15.95
C VAL A 16 -16.21 -18.39 -15.09
N ARG A 17 -15.90 -19.53 -14.44
CA ARG A 17 -14.73 -19.66 -13.58
C ARG A 17 -13.41 -19.50 -14.36
N LYS A 18 -13.30 -20.02 -15.59
CA LYS A 18 -12.09 -19.89 -16.42
C LYS A 18 -11.86 -18.46 -16.93
N MET A 19 -12.91 -17.75 -17.35
CA MET A 19 -12.78 -16.35 -17.81
C MET A 19 -12.53 -15.39 -16.66
N VAL A 20 -13.21 -15.57 -15.51
CA VAL A 20 -12.98 -14.77 -14.31
C VAL A 20 -11.57 -15.00 -13.78
N LEU A 21 -11.08 -16.25 -13.70
CA LEU A 21 -9.69 -16.52 -13.30
C LEU A 21 -8.64 -15.96 -14.27
N GLY A 22 -8.92 -15.94 -15.57
CA GLY A 22 -8.02 -15.36 -16.59
C GLY A 22 -7.88 -13.83 -16.45
N TRP A 23 -8.98 -13.12 -16.21
CA TRP A 23 -8.96 -11.67 -16.01
C TRP A 23 -8.51 -11.24 -14.62
N TYR A 24 -8.75 -12.07 -13.60
CA TYR A 24 -8.25 -11.82 -12.26
C TYR A 24 -6.76 -12.10 -12.13
N LYS A 25 -6.15 -13.02 -12.91
CA LYS A 25 -4.70 -13.28 -12.83
C LYS A 25 -3.86 -12.05 -13.17
N THR A 26 -4.23 -11.29 -14.20
CA THR A 26 -3.48 -10.10 -14.62
C THR A 26 -3.66 -8.90 -13.66
N ARG A 27 -4.75 -8.86 -12.88
CA ARG A 27 -4.96 -7.81 -11.86
C ARG A 27 -4.58 -8.21 -10.44
N LEU A 28 -4.46 -9.51 -10.14
CA LEU A 28 -4.01 -10.03 -8.83
C LEU A 28 -2.49 -10.20 -8.73
N GLU A 29 -1.73 -10.13 -9.82
CA GLU A 29 -0.27 -9.93 -9.73
C GLU A 29 0.10 -8.51 -9.26
N GLU A 30 -0.81 -7.53 -9.39
CA GLU A 30 -0.62 -6.17 -8.87
C GLU A 30 -1.06 -5.99 -7.41
N ILE A 31 -1.83 -6.91 -6.82
CA ILE A 31 -2.32 -6.78 -5.44
C ILE A 31 -2.12 -8.10 -4.71
N LYS A 32 -0.98 -8.21 -4.00
CA LYS A 32 -0.66 -9.33 -3.11
C LYS A 32 -1.72 -9.44 -1.99
N PRO A 33 -2.48 -10.54 -1.91
CA PRO A 33 -3.36 -10.81 -0.77
C PRO A 33 -2.49 -11.23 0.42
N GLY A 34 -2.33 -10.34 1.40
CA GLY A 34 -1.57 -10.62 2.62
C GLY A 34 -1.08 -9.39 3.41
N VAL A 35 -1.12 -8.17 2.83
CA VAL A 35 -0.60 -6.96 3.50
C VAL A 35 -1.70 -6.15 4.24
N SER A 36 -2.79 -6.80 4.64
CA SER A 36 -3.69 -6.23 5.64
C SER A 36 -3.40 -6.93 6.96
N GLN A 37 -2.67 -6.29 7.88
CA GLN A 37 -3.40 -5.76 9.04
C GLN A 37 -2.83 -4.48 9.66
N LYS A 38 -1.69 -3.93 9.19
CA LYS A 38 -1.14 -2.69 9.76
C LYS A 38 -0.64 -1.75 8.66
N ASP A 39 -1.09 -0.50 8.72
CA ASP A 39 -0.65 0.58 7.83
C ASP A 39 0.89 0.67 7.84
N PRO A 40 1.56 0.81 6.67
CA PRO A 40 3.02 0.90 6.59
C PRO A 40 3.61 1.95 7.52
N LYS A 41 2.89 3.06 7.77
CA LYS A 41 3.29 4.07 8.74
C LYS A 41 3.28 3.54 10.16
N THR A 42 2.22 2.84 10.55
CA THR A 42 2.13 2.22 11.88
C THR A 42 3.25 1.21 12.07
N ARG A 43 3.55 0.39 11.05
CA ARG A 43 4.66 -0.57 11.13
C ARG A 43 6.01 0.11 11.28
N LEU A 44 6.27 1.17 10.53
CA LEU A 44 7.50 1.96 10.64
C LEU A 44 7.61 2.66 12.01
N GLN A 45 6.52 3.21 12.52
CA GLN A 45 6.46 3.81 13.85
C GLN A 45 6.77 2.79 14.95
N GLU A 46 6.12 1.62 14.93
CA GLU A 46 6.37 0.54 15.89
C GLU A 46 7.84 0.08 15.84
N PHE A 47 8.40 -0.05 14.64
CA PHE A 47 9.80 -0.44 14.42
C PHE A 47 10.79 0.56 15.02
N LEU A 48 10.52 1.86 14.87
CA LEU A 48 11.38 2.94 15.40
C LEU A 48 11.22 3.10 16.91
N GLN A 49 9.98 3.04 17.41
CA GLN A 49 9.70 3.09 18.85
C GLN A 49 10.36 1.92 19.59
N GLY A 50 10.29 0.70 19.03
CA GLY A 50 10.98 -0.47 19.59
C GLY A 50 12.50 -0.30 19.69
N ARG A 51 13.10 0.54 18.84
CA ARG A 51 14.54 0.85 18.84
C ARG A 51 14.90 2.16 19.56
N ARG A 52 13.94 2.80 20.25
CA ARG A 52 14.09 4.13 20.87
C ARG A 52 14.63 5.19 19.89
N LYS A 53 14.23 5.10 18.62
CA LYS A 53 14.56 6.08 17.57
C LYS A 53 13.46 7.14 17.45
N PRO A 54 13.79 8.35 16.95
CA PRO A 54 12.80 9.36 16.59
C PRO A 54 11.76 8.82 15.61
N LEU A 55 10.55 9.41 15.65
CA LEU A 55 9.49 9.14 14.68
C LEU A 55 9.91 9.59 13.26
N PRO A 56 9.37 8.96 12.21
CA PRO A 56 9.69 9.31 10.83
C PRO A 56 9.07 10.67 10.47
N SER A 57 9.83 11.50 9.73
CA SER A 57 9.35 12.79 9.21
C SER A 57 8.98 12.67 7.74
N TYR A 58 7.83 13.22 7.35
CA TYR A 58 7.34 13.19 5.97
C TYR A 58 7.21 14.59 5.40
N GLU A 59 7.82 14.84 4.26
CA GLU A 59 7.77 16.11 3.55
C GLU A 59 7.28 15.91 2.12
N VAL A 60 6.24 16.64 1.71
CA VAL A 60 5.76 16.64 0.32
C VAL A 60 6.66 17.57 -0.49
N THR A 61 7.48 17.02 -1.36
CA THR A 61 8.46 17.80 -2.15
C THR A 61 7.96 18.14 -3.54
N ARG A 62 6.96 17.40 -4.05
CA ARG A 62 6.41 17.66 -5.38
C ARG A 62 4.95 17.26 -5.46
N ILE A 63 4.16 18.07 -6.14
CA ILE A 63 2.82 17.73 -6.59
C ILE A 63 2.79 18.03 -8.09
N LYS A 64 2.43 17.04 -8.91
CA LYS A 64 2.45 17.16 -10.37
C LYS A 64 1.16 16.55 -10.94
N GLY A 65 0.62 17.14 -12.00
CA GLY A 65 -0.55 16.60 -12.71
C GLY A 65 -1.84 17.38 -12.45
N GLU A 66 -2.85 17.12 -13.27
CA GLU A 66 -4.17 17.74 -13.17
C GLU A 66 -4.97 17.17 -12.00
N ALA A 67 -5.98 17.88 -11.51
CA ALA A 67 -6.72 17.52 -10.29
C ALA A 67 -7.22 16.05 -10.23
N HIS A 68 -7.51 15.44 -11.39
CA HIS A 68 -7.98 14.06 -11.51
C HIS A 68 -6.84 13.02 -11.71
N ASN A 69 -5.60 13.48 -11.91
CA ASN A 69 -4.40 12.65 -12.09
C ASN A 69 -3.17 13.29 -11.40
N GLN A 70 -3.35 13.69 -10.13
CA GLN A 70 -2.28 14.27 -9.34
C GLN A 70 -1.36 13.20 -8.78
N GLU A 71 -0.08 13.38 -9.00
CA GLU A 71 1.02 12.63 -8.43
C GLU A 71 1.66 13.44 -7.30
N PHE A 72 1.74 12.84 -6.12
CA PHE A 72 2.38 13.39 -4.95
C PHE A 72 3.70 12.67 -4.73
N THR A 73 4.77 13.43 -4.59
CA THR A 73 6.08 12.95 -4.15
C THR A 73 6.30 13.35 -2.70
N VAL A 74 6.65 12.38 -1.86
CA VAL A 74 6.92 12.56 -0.44
C VAL A 74 8.30 11.99 -0.12
N MET A 75 9.08 12.73 0.66
CA MET A 75 10.35 12.28 1.24
C MET A 75 10.11 11.87 2.70
N CYS A 76 10.50 10.65 3.05
CA CYS A 76 10.45 10.10 4.39
C CYS A 76 11.86 10.09 4.99
N SER A 77 12.10 10.91 6.00
CA SER A 77 13.37 10.99 6.72
C SER A 77 13.28 10.16 8.00
N VAL A 78 14.19 9.22 8.17
CA VAL A 78 14.19 8.28 9.30
C VAL A 78 15.60 8.11 9.86
N THR A 79 15.72 8.09 11.18
CA THR A 79 17.00 7.83 11.84
C THR A 79 17.48 6.40 11.58
N GLY A 80 18.65 6.27 10.95
CA GLY A 80 19.20 4.99 10.49
C GLY A 80 19.29 4.89 8.96
N ILE A 81 18.76 5.87 8.23
CA ILE A 81 18.97 6.03 6.79
C ILE A 81 19.57 7.42 6.56
N ASP A 82 20.76 7.50 5.97
CA ASP A 82 21.45 8.78 5.74
C ASP A 82 20.71 9.66 4.71
N GLN A 83 20.00 9.05 3.76
CA GLN A 83 19.24 9.75 2.74
C GLN A 83 17.74 9.53 2.90
N PRO A 84 16.91 10.60 2.84
CA PRO A 84 15.47 10.45 2.89
C PRO A 84 14.95 9.57 1.76
N VAL A 85 13.91 8.78 2.06
CA VAL A 85 13.32 7.83 1.14
C VAL A 85 12.18 8.48 0.38
N LYS A 86 12.26 8.44 -0.95
CA LYS A 86 11.23 9.00 -1.82
C LYS A 86 10.09 8.00 -2.04
N GLY A 87 8.87 8.38 -1.69
CA GLY A 87 7.64 7.70 -2.06
C GLY A 87 6.79 8.54 -3.00
N VAL A 88 6.07 7.88 -3.90
CA VAL A 88 5.20 8.51 -4.90
C VAL A 88 3.82 7.87 -4.84
N GLY A 89 2.76 8.65 -5.01
CA GLY A 89 1.40 8.13 -5.04
C GLY A 89 0.37 9.11 -5.56
N THR A 90 -0.82 8.62 -5.90
CA THR A 90 -1.93 9.43 -6.44
C THR A 90 -2.61 10.32 -5.40
N SER A 91 -2.15 10.28 -4.16
CA SER A 91 -2.57 11.16 -3.07
C SER A 91 -1.43 11.29 -2.08
N ARG A 92 -1.43 12.38 -1.30
CA ARG A 92 -0.47 12.57 -0.20
C ARG A 92 -0.38 11.34 0.70
N ARG A 93 -1.52 10.77 1.10
CA ARG A 93 -1.57 9.58 1.98
C ARG A 93 -0.89 8.36 1.34
N LYS A 94 -1.14 8.10 0.05
CA LYS A 94 -0.51 6.98 -0.67
C LYS A 94 0.99 7.18 -0.85
N ALA A 95 1.42 8.39 -1.16
CA ALA A 95 2.84 8.74 -1.29
C ALA A 95 3.59 8.57 0.05
N GLU A 96 2.97 8.99 1.17
CA GLU A 96 3.52 8.79 2.51
C GLU A 96 3.59 7.30 2.90
N GLN A 97 2.56 6.51 2.56
CA GLN A 97 2.56 5.05 2.79
C GLN A 97 3.68 4.36 1.98
N ALA A 98 3.83 4.72 0.70
CA ALA A 98 4.90 4.21 -0.16
C ALA A 98 6.30 4.56 0.39
N ALA A 99 6.48 5.81 0.84
CA ALA A 99 7.75 6.23 1.44
C ALA A 99 8.05 5.49 2.76
N ALA A 100 7.01 5.21 3.56
CA ALA A 100 7.14 4.47 4.81
C ALA A 100 7.51 3.00 4.59
N GLU A 101 6.90 2.35 3.59
CA GLU A 101 7.19 0.96 3.23
C GLU A 101 8.64 0.79 2.76
N LEU A 102 9.10 1.66 1.86
CA LEU A 102 10.49 1.67 1.40
C LEU A 102 11.49 1.97 2.52
N ALA A 103 11.15 2.87 3.45
CA ALA A 103 12.00 3.14 4.61
C ALA A 103 12.09 1.93 5.54
N LEU A 104 10.97 1.25 5.79
CA LEU A 104 10.94 0.03 6.60
C LEU A 104 11.76 -1.10 5.95
N GLU A 105 11.64 -1.27 4.63
CA GLU A 105 12.44 -2.22 3.86
C GLU A 105 13.93 -1.93 4.02
N LYS A 106 14.36 -0.69 3.78
CA LYS A 106 15.76 -0.28 3.96
C LYS A 106 16.28 -0.53 5.38
N LEU A 107 15.47 -0.32 6.40
CA LEU A 107 15.86 -0.54 7.79
C LEU A 107 15.88 -2.01 8.20
N THR A 108 15.15 -2.87 7.47
CA THR A 108 15.08 -4.31 7.76
C THR A 108 16.09 -5.11 6.93
N ASN A 109 16.53 -4.56 5.80
CA ASN A 109 17.47 -5.20 4.87
C ASN A 109 18.95 -4.80 5.11
N VAL A 110 19.27 -4.33 6.33
CA VAL A 110 20.63 -4.03 6.82
C VAL A 110 20.96 -5.04 7.91
#